data_AF-A0A9W9XPB3-F1
#
_entry.id   AF-A0A9W9XPB3-F1
#
_cell.length_a   1.000
_cell.length_b   1.000
_cell.length_c   1.000
_cell.angle_alpha   90.00
_cell.angle_beta   90.00
_cell.angle_gamma   90.00
#
_symmetry.space_group_name_H-M   'P 1'
#
loop_
_entity.id
_entity.type
_entity.pdbx_description
1 polymer ?
#
loop_
_entity_poly.entity_id
_entity_poly.type
_entity_poly.pdbx_seq_one_letter_code
_entity_poly.pdbx_strand_id
1 'polypeptide(L)'
;MAATKPLIPITGANQGLGFATAQQLASGGKYDLLIGARSQEKAEEDESITVAAKFVEEHFGSLDILINNTGINRSLGQIGIAYSPTSEYSAKIWELSVYRSGKSAINMINAVDAVSLEKENILSVLAAPGFCRTNFGGGNGVKSAEEGAQLIVRAAIEGTPKELFGKLVADENTLVGFGW
;
A
#
# COMPACT_ATOMS: atom_id res chain seq x y z
N MET A 1 9.39 32.48 -6.57
CA MET A 1 9.97 31.22 -6.05
C MET A 1 9.54 30.10 -6.98
N ALA A 2 10.40 29.12 -7.28
CA ALA A 2 9.97 27.96 -8.05
C ALA A 2 8.87 27.21 -7.27
N ALA A 3 7.87 26.66 -7.95
CA ALA A 3 6.86 25.85 -7.30
C ALA A 3 7.53 24.63 -6.64
N THR A 4 7.22 24.38 -5.37
CA THR A 4 7.67 23.18 -4.66
C THR A 4 7.03 21.95 -5.31
N LYS A 5 7.80 20.89 -5.52
CA LYS A 5 7.26 19.64 -6.04
C LYS A 5 6.43 18.96 -4.95
N PRO A 6 5.38 18.21 -5.30
CA PRO A 6 4.64 17.45 -4.31
C PRO A 6 5.55 16.41 -3.62
N LEU A 7 5.42 16.30 -2.31
CA LEU A 7 6.20 15.40 -1.47
C LEU A 7 5.49 14.06 -1.31
N ILE A 8 6.21 12.97 -1.58
CA ILE A 8 5.72 11.60 -1.44
C ILE A 8 6.65 10.79 -0.51
N PRO A 9 6.31 10.66 0.78
CA PRO A 9 6.95 9.67 1.64
C PRO A 9 6.49 8.25 1.30
N ILE A 10 7.45 7.34 1.19
CA ILE A 10 7.20 5.92 0.88
C ILE A 10 7.85 5.08 1.98
N THR A 11 7.04 4.35 2.74
CA THR A 11 7.55 3.46 3.80
C THR A 11 8.13 2.17 3.20
N GLY A 12 9.07 1.51 3.88
CA GLY A 12 9.65 0.24 3.42
C GLY A 12 10.20 0.27 1.99
N ALA A 13 10.79 1.40 1.59
CA ALA A 13 11.18 1.69 0.21
C ALA A 13 12.66 1.42 -0.09
N ASN A 14 13.37 0.74 0.81
CA ASN A 14 14.76 0.33 0.60
C ASN A 14 14.91 -0.97 -0.21
N GLN A 15 13.82 -1.71 -0.46
CA GLN A 15 13.82 -2.95 -1.23
C GLN A 15 12.42 -3.29 -1.79
N GLY A 16 12.36 -4.28 -2.69
CA GLY A 16 11.11 -4.86 -3.17
C GLY A 16 10.16 -3.85 -3.82
N LEU A 17 8.86 -3.98 -3.53
CA LEU A 17 7.81 -3.14 -4.11
C LEU A 17 7.97 -1.65 -3.81
N GLY A 18 8.40 -1.30 -2.59
CA GLY A 18 8.55 0.10 -2.20
C GLY A 18 9.68 0.78 -2.98
N PHE A 19 10.80 0.07 -3.16
CA PHE A 19 11.91 0.56 -3.97
C PHE A 19 11.54 0.70 -5.45
N ALA A 20 10.89 -0.32 -6.03
CA ALA A 20 10.42 -0.27 -7.42
C ALA A 20 9.40 0.87 -7.64
N THR A 21 8.51 1.11 -6.67
CA THR A 21 7.57 2.25 -6.69
C THR A 21 8.31 3.58 -6.66
N ALA A 22 9.30 3.72 -5.77
CA ALA A 22 10.12 4.93 -5.68
C ALA A 22 10.88 5.21 -6.99
N GLN A 23 11.46 4.18 -7.61
CA GLN A 23 12.16 4.31 -8.89
C GLN A 23 11.24 4.82 -10.01
N GLN A 24 10.01 4.29 -10.09
CA GLN A 24 9.04 4.71 -11.11
C GLN A 24 8.52 6.14 -10.88
N LEU A 25 8.31 6.56 -9.63
CA LEU A 25 7.92 7.93 -9.32
C LEU A 25 9.06 8.93 -9.56
N ALA A 26 10.31 8.51 -9.31
CA ALA A 26 11.49 9.34 -9.51
C ALA A 26 11.77 9.62 -11.00
N SER A 27 11.47 8.68 -11.91
CA SER A 27 11.84 8.79 -13.32
C SER A 27 11.23 10.00 -14.05
N GLY A 28 10.13 10.55 -13.54
CA GLY A 28 9.49 11.74 -14.11
C GLY A 28 10.05 13.07 -13.57
N GLY A 29 10.83 13.07 -12.48
CA GLY A 29 11.34 14.28 -11.83
C GLY A 29 10.26 15.23 -11.29
N LYS A 30 8.99 14.78 -11.22
CA LYS A 30 7.82 15.59 -10.85
C LYS A 30 7.60 15.71 -9.34
N TYR A 31 8.17 14.81 -8.55
CA TYR A 31 7.91 14.64 -7.13
C TYR A 31 9.22 14.67 -6.34
N ASP A 32 9.14 15.15 -5.11
CA ASP A 32 10.18 14.93 -4.11
C ASP A 32 9.82 13.67 -3.31
N LEU A 33 10.76 12.74 -3.16
CA LEU A 33 10.51 11.45 -2.52
C LEU A 33 11.26 11.35 -1.20
N LEU A 34 10.57 10.92 -0.14
CA LEU A 34 11.20 10.52 1.12
C LEU A 34 11.18 9.00 1.24
N ILE A 35 12.37 8.39 1.26
CA ILE A 35 12.53 6.94 1.31
C ILE A 35 12.59 6.50 2.77
N GLY A 36 11.50 5.93 3.26
CA GLY A 36 11.43 5.31 4.57
C GLY A 36 12.04 3.90 4.54
N ALA A 37 12.97 3.63 5.44
CA ALA A 37 13.60 2.33 5.61
C ALA A 37 13.71 2.00 7.10
N ARG A 38 13.55 0.72 7.47
CA ARG A 38 13.82 0.23 8.83
C ARG A 38 14.97 -0.76 8.81
N SER A 39 15.86 -0.69 9.80
CA SER A 39 16.66 -1.84 10.20
C SER A 39 15.80 -2.72 11.12
N GLN A 40 16.07 -4.03 11.14
CA GLN A 40 15.31 -5.00 11.95
C GLN A 40 15.38 -4.69 13.47
N GLU A 41 16.42 -3.98 13.91
CA GLU A 41 16.66 -3.59 15.31
C GLU A 41 15.80 -2.42 15.83
N LYS A 42 15.23 -1.58 14.95
CA LYS A 42 14.50 -0.35 15.37
C LYS A 42 12.97 -0.47 15.33
N ALA A 43 12.44 -1.69 15.31
CA ALA A 43 11.02 -1.93 15.15
C ALA A 43 10.16 -1.59 16.39
N GLU A 44 10.79 -1.37 17.55
CA GLU A 44 10.10 -1.21 18.85
C GLU A 44 10.09 0.24 19.38
N GLU A 45 10.70 1.20 18.69
CA GLU A 45 10.69 2.61 19.10
C GLU A 45 9.43 3.33 18.58
N ASP A 46 8.43 3.46 19.46
CA ASP A 46 7.15 4.15 19.25
C ASP A 46 7.32 5.64 18.84
N GLU A 47 8.50 6.21 19.09
CA GLU A 47 8.84 7.59 18.70
C GLU A 47 9.17 7.76 17.21
N SER A 48 9.50 6.68 16.48
CA SER A 48 9.98 6.77 15.10
C SER A 48 8.98 7.42 14.14
N ILE A 49 7.69 7.15 14.31
CA ILE A 49 6.62 7.76 13.51
C ILE A 49 6.51 9.25 13.84
N THR A 50 6.54 9.61 15.13
CA THR A 50 6.49 11.00 15.60
C THR A 50 7.68 11.81 15.07
N VAL A 51 8.88 11.23 15.11
CA VAL A 51 10.11 11.85 14.57
C VAL A 51 9.99 12.04 13.06
N ALA A 52 9.49 11.05 12.32
CA ALA A 52 9.29 11.17 10.87
C ALA A 52 8.25 12.26 10.53
N ALA A 53 7.15 12.34 11.28
CA ALA A 53 6.12 13.37 11.10
C ALA A 53 6.69 14.78 11.35
N LYS A 54 7.42 14.96 12.47
CA LYS A 54 8.11 16.24 12.76
C LYS A 54 9.12 16.60 11.69
N PHE A 55 9.89 15.65 11.19
CA PHE A 55 10.83 15.89 10.11
C PHE A 55 10.13 16.42 8.85
N VAL A 56 8.99 15.84 8.47
CA VAL A 56 8.17 16.32 7.35
C VAL A 56 7.68 17.74 7.61
N GLU A 57 7.12 18.00 8.79
CA GLU A 57 6.61 19.32 9.17
C GLU A 57 7.73 20.38 9.15
N GLU A 58 8.89 20.10 9.76
CA GLU A 58 10.00 21.04 9.87
C GLU A 58 10.69 21.34 8.54
N HIS A 59 10.79 20.37 7.63
CA HIS A 59 11.59 20.50 6.40
C HIS A 59 10.73 20.75 5.15
N PHE A 60 9.46 20.34 5.16
CA PHE A 60 8.56 20.41 4.01
C PHE A 60 7.22 21.07 4.34
N GLY A 61 6.89 21.28 5.62
CA GLY A 61 5.61 21.81 6.08
C GLY A 61 4.49 20.77 6.07
N SER A 62 4.35 20.04 4.97
CA SER A 62 3.35 18.98 4.79
C SER A 62 3.80 17.91 3.79
N LEU A 63 3.03 16.84 3.69
CA LEU A 63 3.12 15.87 2.60
C LEU A 63 1.87 15.95 1.71
N ASP A 64 1.99 15.53 0.45
CA ASP A 64 0.87 15.49 -0.50
C ASP A 64 0.31 14.08 -0.66
N ILE A 65 1.18 13.07 -0.68
CA ILE A 65 0.80 11.66 -0.83
C ILE A 65 1.62 10.81 0.14
N LEU A 66 0.98 9.94 0.92
CA LEU A 66 1.68 8.94 1.74
C LEU A 66 1.48 7.54 1.16
N ILE A 67 2.57 6.89 0.74
CA ILE A 67 2.55 5.48 0.33
C ILE A 67 2.99 4.62 1.52
N ASN A 68 2.00 4.12 2.28
CA ASN A 68 2.25 3.12 3.31
C ASN A 68 2.36 1.72 2.68
N ASN A 69 3.54 1.37 2.19
CA ASN A 69 3.86 0.15 1.43
C ASN A 69 3.82 -1.15 2.29
N THR A 70 3.06 -1.19 3.38
CA THR A 70 2.97 -2.34 4.28
C THR A 70 1.91 -3.35 3.82
N GLY A 71 2.14 -3.97 2.67
CA GLY A 71 1.52 -5.23 2.21
C GLY A 71 0.00 -5.24 1.96
N ILE A 72 -0.36 -5.94 0.90
CA ILE A 72 -1.64 -5.92 0.18
C ILE A 72 -2.84 -6.46 0.94
N ASN A 73 -4.02 -5.94 0.61
CA ASN A 73 -5.28 -6.67 0.66
C ASN A 73 -5.97 -6.77 -0.72
N ARG A 74 -6.28 -8.01 -1.15
CA ARG A 74 -7.53 -8.40 -1.82
C ARG A 74 -7.77 -9.90 -1.62
N SER A 75 -6.74 -10.73 -1.73
CA SER A 75 -6.91 -12.20 -1.71
C SER A 75 -6.84 -12.81 -0.31
N LEU A 76 -5.81 -12.50 0.49
CA LEU A 76 -5.61 -13.21 1.76
C LEU A 76 -6.43 -12.66 2.95
N GLY A 77 -6.76 -11.36 2.94
CA GLY A 77 -7.52 -10.69 4.02
C GLY A 77 -9.04 -10.65 3.81
N GLN A 78 -9.60 -11.56 3.00
CA GLN A 78 -11.04 -11.65 2.76
C GLN A 78 -11.57 -13.01 3.20
N ILE A 79 -12.64 -13.00 3.99
CA ILE A 79 -13.34 -14.22 4.42
C ILE A 79 -13.90 -15.02 3.22
N GLY A 80 -14.39 -14.30 2.19
CA GLY A 80 -14.77 -14.83 0.86
C GLY A 80 -13.75 -15.77 0.27
N ILE A 81 -12.53 -15.26 0.13
CA ILE A 81 -11.43 -15.98 -0.47
C ILE A 81 -10.95 -17.10 0.44
N ALA A 82 -10.89 -16.88 1.76
CA ALA A 82 -10.46 -17.90 2.71
C ALA A 82 -11.29 -19.20 2.60
N TYR A 83 -12.61 -19.10 2.44
CA TYR A 83 -13.50 -20.25 2.28
C TYR A 83 -13.69 -20.73 0.84
N SER A 84 -13.23 -19.99 -0.15
CA SER A 84 -13.45 -20.33 -1.55
C SER A 84 -12.84 -21.69 -1.90
N PRO A 85 -13.60 -22.63 -2.49
CA PRO A 85 -13.08 -23.93 -2.90
C PRO A 85 -12.24 -23.86 -4.18
N THR A 86 -12.34 -22.77 -4.95
CA THR A 86 -11.69 -22.59 -6.26
C THR A 86 -10.57 -21.56 -6.26
N SER A 87 -10.46 -20.73 -5.20
CA SER A 87 -9.40 -19.74 -5.14
C SER A 87 -8.05 -20.38 -4.79
N GLU A 88 -7.02 -20.04 -5.58
CA GLU A 88 -5.61 -20.34 -5.29
C GLU A 88 -5.12 -19.69 -3.99
N TYR A 89 -5.86 -18.72 -3.46
CA TYR A 89 -5.59 -18.01 -2.22
C TYR A 89 -6.49 -18.48 -1.06
N SER A 90 -7.17 -19.62 -1.19
CA SER A 90 -8.01 -20.16 -0.12
C SER A 90 -7.21 -20.55 1.12
N ALA A 91 -7.87 -20.60 2.27
CA ALA A 91 -7.23 -21.01 3.52
C ALA A 91 -6.80 -22.48 3.52
N LYS A 92 -7.34 -23.31 2.62
CA LYS A 92 -6.90 -24.69 2.41
C LYS A 92 -5.51 -24.79 1.75
N ILE A 93 -5.12 -23.78 0.97
CA ILE A 93 -3.83 -23.73 0.28
C ILE A 93 -2.84 -22.88 1.08
N TRP A 94 -3.29 -21.74 1.62
CA TRP A 94 -2.45 -20.80 2.37
C TRP A 94 -3.00 -20.55 3.78
N GLU A 95 -2.56 -21.37 4.74
CA GLU A 95 -2.94 -21.33 6.16
C GLU A 95 -2.28 -20.19 6.96
N LEU A 96 -2.31 -18.97 6.44
CA LEU A 96 -1.57 -17.83 6.98
C LEU A 96 -2.40 -17.00 7.99
N SER A 97 -2.91 -17.62 9.05
CA SER A 97 -3.91 -17.01 9.97
C SER A 97 -3.57 -15.59 10.46
N VAL A 98 -2.35 -15.37 10.95
CA VAL A 98 -1.88 -14.07 11.46
C VAL A 98 -1.81 -13.03 10.33
N TYR A 99 -1.21 -13.41 9.20
CA TYR A 99 -1.09 -12.52 8.04
C TYR A 99 -2.47 -12.12 7.51
N ARG A 100 -3.38 -13.09 7.33
CA ARG A 100 -4.75 -12.85 6.88
C ARG A 100 -5.47 -11.88 7.81
N SER A 101 -5.37 -12.10 9.12
CA SER A 101 -6.00 -11.24 10.13
C SER A 101 -5.50 -9.80 10.05
N GLY A 102 -4.19 -9.60 9.93
CA GLY A 102 -3.60 -8.27 9.75
C GLY A 102 -4.09 -7.58 8.46
N LYS A 103 -4.28 -8.34 7.36
CA LYS A 103 -4.84 -7.79 6.12
C LYS A 103 -6.31 -7.47 6.21
N SER A 104 -7.10 -8.27 6.93
CA SER A 104 -8.50 -7.95 7.24
C SER A 104 -8.61 -6.66 8.08
N ALA A 105 -7.71 -6.48 9.05
CA ALA A 105 -7.68 -5.28 9.88
C ALA A 105 -7.38 -4.02 9.04
N ILE A 106 -6.35 -4.06 8.19
CA ILE A 106 -6.00 -2.95 7.28
C ILE A 106 -7.16 -2.59 6.35
N ASN A 107 -7.92 -3.59 5.88
CA ASN A 107 -9.12 -3.33 5.08
C ASN A 107 -10.14 -2.48 5.82
N MET A 108 -10.44 -2.86 7.06
CA MET A 108 -11.45 -2.16 7.84
C MET A 108 -10.97 -0.76 8.23
N ILE A 109 -9.69 -0.64 8.63
CA ILE A 109 -9.05 0.65 8.91
C ILE A 109 -9.19 1.58 7.69
N ASN A 110 -8.78 1.12 6.50
CA ASN A 110 -8.89 1.93 5.30
C ASN A 110 -10.34 2.30 4.97
N ALA A 111 -11.30 1.38 5.15
CA ALA A 111 -12.71 1.67 4.89
C ALA A 111 -13.25 2.78 5.80
N VAL A 112 -12.89 2.75 7.09
CA VAL A 112 -13.25 3.78 8.07
C VAL A 112 -12.53 5.09 7.77
N ASP A 113 -11.23 5.03 7.46
CA ASP A 113 -10.41 6.20 7.15
C ASP A 113 -10.89 6.89 5.87
N ALA A 114 -11.24 6.15 4.83
CA ALA A 114 -11.75 6.71 3.58
C ALA A 114 -12.99 7.58 3.82
N VAL A 115 -13.94 7.11 4.64
CA VAL A 115 -15.13 7.88 5.02
C VAL A 115 -14.77 9.05 5.95
N SER A 116 -13.91 8.81 6.94
CA SER A 116 -13.60 9.81 7.96
C SER A 116 -12.79 10.99 7.43
N LEU A 117 -11.90 10.73 6.47
CA LEU A 117 -11.00 11.71 5.84
C LEU A 117 -11.63 12.42 4.64
N GLU A 118 -12.78 11.94 4.14
CA GLU A 118 -13.51 12.58 3.03
C GLU A 118 -13.82 14.05 3.31
N LYS A 119 -14.20 14.37 4.56
CA LYS A 119 -14.49 15.75 5.02
C LYS A 119 -13.27 16.68 4.93
N GLU A 120 -12.07 16.11 4.91
CA GLU A 120 -10.79 16.82 4.81
C GLU A 120 -10.26 16.82 3.37
N ASN A 121 -11.04 16.28 2.42
CA ASN A 121 -10.67 16.10 1.02
C ASN A 121 -9.38 15.26 0.85
N ILE A 122 -9.17 14.30 1.77
CA ILE A 122 -8.05 13.35 1.73
C ILE A 122 -8.60 11.98 1.28
N LEU A 123 -8.01 11.44 0.21
CA LEU A 123 -8.33 10.11 -0.30
C LEU A 123 -7.51 9.04 0.44
N SER A 124 -8.20 8.04 1.00
CA SER A 124 -7.58 6.80 1.50
C SER A 124 -7.97 5.62 0.62
N VAL A 125 -6.99 4.96 0.01
CA VAL A 125 -7.20 3.89 -0.99
C VAL A 125 -6.25 2.72 -0.76
N LEU A 126 -6.76 1.51 -1.02
CA LEU A 126 -5.96 0.29 -0.98
C LEU A 126 -5.43 -0.07 -2.36
N ALA A 127 -4.15 -0.44 -2.40
CA ALA A 127 -3.47 -0.97 -3.57
C ALA A 127 -3.09 -2.44 -3.37
N ALA A 128 -3.38 -3.27 -4.36
CA ALA A 128 -3.13 -4.70 -4.36
C ALA A 128 -2.28 -5.18 -5.56
N PRO A 129 -0.94 -5.03 -5.50
CA PRO A 129 0.01 -5.51 -6.50
C PRO A 129 -0.09 -6.99 -6.94
N GLY A 130 -0.76 -7.86 -6.18
CA GLY A 130 -0.69 -9.31 -6.35
C GLY A 130 0.61 -9.95 -5.81
N PHE A 131 0.85 -11.22 -6.13
CA PHE A 131 1.98 -11.98 -5.62
C PHE A 131 3.27 -11.70 -6.41
N CYS A 132 4.12 -10.82 -5.87
CA CYS A 132 5.33 -10.32 -6.52
C CYS A 132 6.62 -10.97 -5.99
N ARG A 133 7.54 -11.28 -6.90
CA ARG A 133 8.89 -11.79 -6.62
C ARG A 133 9.71 -10.76 -5.85
N THR A 134 9.71 -10.90 -4.53
CA THR A 134 10.43 -10.03 -3.58
C THR A 134 11.06 -10.87 -2.49
N ASN A 135 11.94 -10.27 -1.68
CA ASN A 135 12.53 -10.94 -0.51
C ASN A 135 11.47 -11.45 0.47
N PHE A 136 10.33 -10.75 0.59
CA PHE A 136 9.20 -11.19 1.42
C PHE A 136 8.62 -12.54 0.98
N GLY A 137 8.52 -12.76 -0.34
CA GLY A 137 8.07 -14.03 -0.93
C GLY A 137 9.18 -15.07 -1.11
N GLY A 138 10.40 -14.81 -0.61
CA GLY A 138 11.56 -15.67 -0.87
C GLY A 138 11.91 -15.77 -2.36
N GLY A 139 11.66 -14.71 -3.14
CA GLY A 139 11.84 -14.69 -4.59
C GLY A 139 10.71 -15.35 -5.40
N ASN A 140 9.70 -15.93 -4.74
CA ASN A 140 8.52 -16.47 -5.41
C ASN A 140 7.52 -15.37 -5.76
N GLY A 141 6.79 -15.57 -6.85
CA GLY A 141 5.75 -14.65 -7.31
C GLY A 141 5.48 -14.78 -8.80
N VAL A 142 4.25 -14.48 -9.20
CA VAL A 142 3.83 -14.49 -10.61
C VAL A 142 4.24 -13.20 -11.33
N LYS A 143 4.42 -12.10 -10.58
CA LYS A 143 4.88 -10.79 -11.09
C LYS A 143 6.26 -10.42 -10.58
N SER A 144 6.97 -9.55 -11.30
CA SER A 144 8.15 -8.85 -10.81
C SER A 144 7.75 -7.76 -9.81
N ALA A 145 8.73 -7.20 -9.07
CA ALA A 145 8.47 -6.06 -8.19
C ALA A 145 8.07 -4.81 -9.00
N GLU A 146 8.65 -4.64 -10.18
CA GLU A 146 8.37 -3.53 -11.10
C GLU A 146 6.94 -3.60 -11.64
N GLU A 147 6.49 -4.79 -12.05
CA GLU A 147 5.10 -5.02 -12.49
C GLU A 147 4.11 -4.72 -11.37
N GLY A 148 4.37 -5.18 -10.14
CA GLY A 148 3.52 -4.87 -8.99
C GLY A 148 3.52 -3.39 -8.61
N ALA A 149 4.67 -2.72 -8.73
CA ALA A 149 4.82 -1.29 -8.42
C ALA A 149 4.00 -0.39 -9.35
N GLN A 150 3.79 -0.79 -10.61
CA GLN A 150 2.96 -0.01 -11.54
C GLN A 150 1.57 0.26 -10.96
N LEU A 151 0.95 -0.75 -10.34
CA LEU A 151 -0.37 -0.57 -9.72
C LEU A 151 -0.32 0.42 -8.54
N ILE A 152 0.72 0.37 -7.71
CA ILE A 152 0.89 1.29 -6.58
C ILE A 152 1.05 2.71 -7.10
N VAL A 153 1.90 2.92 -8.13
CA VAL A 153 2.11 4.22 -8.76
C VAL A 153 0.79 4.75 -9.30
N ARG A 154 0.04 3.94 -10.05
CA ARG A 154 -1.26 4.35 -10.59
C ARG A 154 -2.25 4.75 -9.48
N ALA A 155 -2.32 3.98 -8.40
CA ALA A 155 -3.18 4.33 -7.26
C ALA A 155 -2.78 5.64 -6.57
N ALA A 156 -1.48 5.98 -6.59
CA ALA A 156 -0.95 7.18 -5.96
C ALA A 156 -1.13 8.45 -6.82
N ILE A 157 -0.99 8.36 -8.16
CA ILE A 157 -0.88 9.54 -9.02
C ILE A 157 -1.91 9.63 -10.16
N GLU A 158 -2.74 8.61 -10.36
CA GLU A 158 -3.79 8.61 -11.39
C GLU A 158 -5.19 8.66 -10.76
N GLY A 159 -6.17 9.15 -11.52
CA GLY A 159 -7.57 9.21 -11.11
C GLY A 159 -7.89 10.38 -10.17
N THR A 160 -9.16 10.50 -9.83
CA THR A 160 -9.70 11.52 -8.92
C THR A 160 -10.20 10.89 -7.62
N PRO A 161 -10.31 11.66 -6.52
CA PRO A 161 -10.92 11.17 -5.28
C PRO A 161 -12.30 10.53 -5.51
N LYS A 162 -13.15 11.15 -6.33
CA LYS A 162 -14.46 10.62 -6.70
C LYS A 162 -14.38 9.26 -7.40
N GLU A 163 -13.38 9.07 -8.26
CA GLU A 163 -13.19 7.81 -8.98
C GLU A 163 -12.60 6.72 -8.10
N LEU A 164 -11.81 7.05 -7.08
CA LEU A 164 -11.09 6.08 -6.25
C LEU A 164 -11.75 5.82 -4.89
N PHE A 165 -12.66 6.68 -4.45
CA PHE A 165 -13.36 6.52 -3.18
C PHE A 165 -14.08 5.16 -3.08
N GLY A 166 -13.87 4.47 -1.96
CA GLY A 166 -14.44 3.14 -1.71
C GLY A 166 -13.90 2.03 -2.63
N LYS A 167 -12.90 2.31 -3.47
CA LYS A 167 -12.29 1.31 -4.34
C LYS A 167 -11.05 0.68 -3.72
N LEU A 168 -10.80 -0.54 -4.17
CA LEU A 168 -9.56 -1.25 -3.97
C LEU A 168 -8.94 -1.41 -5.36
N VAL A 169 -7.78 -0.81 -5.57
CA VAL A 169 -7.04 -0.86 -6.83
C VAL A 169 -6.29 -2.19 -6.88
N ALA A 170 -6.68 -3.08 -7.79
CA ALA A 170 -6.09 -4.42 -7.95
C ALA A 170 -6.07 -4.83 -9.42
N ASP A 171 -5.07 -5.62 -9.81
CA ASP A 171 -5.01 -6.23 -11.15
C ASP A 171 -5.89 -7.49 -11.28
N GLU A 172 -6.30 -8.10 -10.16
CA GLU A 172 -7.04 -9.37 -10.13
C GLU A 172 -8.54 -9.13 -9.88
N ASN A 173 -9.42 -9.60 -10.77
CA ASN A 173 -10.89 -9.50 -10.64
C ASN A 173 -11.49 -10.61 -9.75
N THR A 174 -11.28 -10.54 -8.44
CA THR A 174 -11.69 -11.61 -7.50
C THR A 174 -12.56 -11.13 -6.33
N LEU A 175 -13.61 -10.35 -6.61
CA LEU A 175 -14.65 -10.12 -5.59
C LEU A 175 -15.55 -11.36 -5.50
N VAL A 176 -15.38 -12.15 -4.44
CA VAL A 176 -16.33 -13.20 -4.08
C VAL A 176 -17.30 -12.60 -3.06
N GLY A 177 -18.44 -12.11 -3.54
CA GLY A 177 -19.55 -11.75 -2.65
C GLY A 177 -20.12 -13.01 -2.01
N PHE A 178 -20.43 -12.94 -0.71
CA PHE A 178 -21.29 -13.91 -0.07
C PHE A 178 -22.71 -13.36 -0.04
N GLY A 179 -23.63 -14.10 -0.66
CA GLY A 179 -25.06 -13.98 -0.43
C GLY A 179 -25.58 -15.36 -0.07
N TRP A 180 -26.42 -15.43 0.96
CA TRP A 180 -27.47 -16.44 1.00
C TRP A 180 -28.62 -15.94 0.14
#